data_AF-A0A7X8WFZ8-F1
#
_entry.id   AF-A0A7X8WFZ8-F1
#
_cell.length_a   1.000
_cell.length_b   1.000
_cell.length_c   1.000
_cell.angle_alpha   90.00
_cell.angle_beta   90.00
_cell.angle_gamma   90.00
#
_symmetry.space_group_name_H-M   'P 1'
#
loop_
_entity.id
_entity.type
_entity.pdbx_description
1 polymer ?
#
loop_
_entity_poly.entity_id
_entity_poly.type
_entity_poly.pdbx_seq_one_letter_code
_entity_poly.pdbx_strand_id
1 'polypeptide(L)'
;MKSRISKFIRFLASLKVAIVLLILIGGYIVIGTVLPQHSTEAWYLERYPAMGKLIIGLSLDAAYSSPIFIILLILFSINLALCTILSLKGQLRQVKPTFFPRFKEEEYGFEGVDADKVRSYLKKHRYRVIEEDGVIRAAKHRYGVLGAAITHLGIIILFLGGAIGTMSSSEEMITLLPGNQHRFEKQGFTLTLDDFRMTFEPNGAVKQYYSDVTVVDDDGTTLSETMWVNKPFHHNGLGFYQA
;
A
#
# COMPACT_ATOMS: atom_id res chain seq x y z
N MET A 1 -7.99 -28.33 24.31
CA MET A 1 -8.27 -27.58 23.07
C MET A 1 -7.67 -26.16 23.05
N LYS A 2 -7.88 -25.32 24.09
CA LYS A 2 -7.33 -23.93 24.17
C LYS A 2 -5.81 -23.79 23.97
N SER A 3 -5.02 -24.79 24.35
CA SER A 3 -3.54 -24.79 24.22
C SER A 3 -3.03 -24.93 22.79
N ARG A 4 -3.70 -25.70 21.91
CA ARG A 4 -3.25 -25.87 20.51
C ARG A 4 -3.55 -24.61 19.67
N ILE A 5 -4.72 -24.01 19.88
CA ILE A 5 -5.15 -22.78 19.19
C ILE A 5 -4.20 -21.62 19.54
N SER A 6 -3.81 -21.47 20.80
CA SER A 6 -2.88 -20.41 21.21
C SER A 6 -1.47 -20.61 20.64
N LYS A 7 -1.01 -21.85 20.49
CA LYS A 7 0.27 -22.16 19.82
C LYS A 7 0.22 -21.82 18.33
N PHE A 8 -0.87 -22.18 17.65
CA PHE A 8 -1.05 -21.87 16.24
C PHE A 8 -1.10 -20.36 15.98
N ILE A 9 -1.85 -19.61 16.78
CA ILE A 9 -1.89 -18.13 16.70
C ILE A 9 -0.51 -17.52 16.92
N ARG A 10 0.27 -18.01 17.89
CA ARG A 10 1.64 -17.52 18.13
C ARG A 10 2.60 -17.86 16.99
N PHE A 11 2.42 -19.01 16.34
CA PHE A 11 3.17 -19.36 15.14
C PHE A 11 2.82 -18.42 13.97
N LEU A 12 1.52 -18.22 13.72
CA LEU A 12 1.02 -17.28 12.72
C LEU A 12 1.45 -15.83 13.01
N ALA A 13 1.60 -15.44 14.26
CA ALA A 13 2.06 -14.12 14.68
C ALA A 13 3.59 -14.04 14.91
N SER A 14 4.37 -14.89 14.22
CA SER A 14 5.83 -14.88 14.34
C SER A 14 6.49 -14.05 13.24
N LEU A 15 7.61 -13.41 13.61
CA LEU A 15 8.45 -12.67 12.66
C LEU A 15 9.00 -13.58 11.55
N LYS A 16 9.28 -14.85 11.88
CA LYS A 16 9.77 -15.83 10.89
C LYS A 16 8.75 -16.06 9.77
N VAL A 17 7.47 -16.24 10.13
CA VAL A 17 6.39 -16.39 9.14
C VAL A 17 6.26 -15.11 8.30
N ALA A 18 6.33 -13.93 8.95
CA ALA A 18 6.28 -12.65 8.23
C ALA A 18 7.39 -12.52 7.17
N ILE A 19 8.63 -12.85 7.53
CA ILE A 19 9.79 -12.79 6.61
C ILE A 19 9.62 -13.77 5.45
N VAL A 20 9.18 -15.00 5.71
CA VAL A 20 8.94 -15.99 4.65
C VAL A 20 7.85 -15.51 3.69
N LEU A 21 6.73 -15.01 4.21
CA LEU A 21 5.65 -14.46 3.37
C LEU A 21 6.14 -13.28 2.53
N LEU A 22 6.93 -12.37 3.12
CA LEU A 22 7.49 -11.23 2.41
C LEU A 22 8.42 -11.66 1.26
N ILE A 23 9.26 -12.67 1.46
CA ILE A 23 10.14 -13.23 0.42
C ILE A 23 9.31 -13.84 -0.72
N LEU A 24 8.27 -14.59 -0.39
CA LEU A 24 7.39 -15.20 -1.39
C LEU A 24 6.66 -14.14 -2.22
N ILE A 25 6.08 -13.13 -1.56
CA ILE A 25 5.43 -11.99 -2.22
C ILE A 25 6.42 -11.24 -3.10
N GLY A 26 7.61 -10.93 -2.58
CA GLY A 26 8.65 -10.23 -3.34
C GLY A 26 9.12 -11.02 -4.56
N GLY A 27 9.32 -12.33 -4.43
CA GLY A 27 9.64 -13.21 -5.55
C GLY A 27 8.55 -13.20 -6.62
N TYR A 28 7.29 -13.24 -6.21
CA TYR A 28 6.15 -13.19 -7.12
C TYR A 28 6.08 -11.86 -7.89
N ILE A 29 6.32 -10.73 -7.21
CA ILE A 29 6.37 -9.40 -7.83
C ILE A 29 7.51 -9.31 -8.85
N VAL A 30 8.71 -9.80 -8.49
CA VAL A 30 9.87 -9.79 -9.41
C VAL A 30 9.57 -10.60 -10.66
N ILE A 31 9.01 -11.81 -10.51
CA ILE A 31 8.65 -12.66 -11.65
C ILE A 31 7.56 -11.99 -12.51
N GLY A 32 6.52 -11.45 -11.90
CA GLY A 32 5.44 -10.73 -12.61
C GLY A 32 5.90 -9.48 -13.34
N THR A 33 6.97 -8.84 -12.86
CA THR A 33 7.58 -7.68 -13.54
C THR A 33 8.40 -8.09 -14.77
N VAL A 34 9.06 -9.26 -14.71
CA VAL A 34 9.93 -9.75 -15.79
C VAL A 34 9.14 -10.47 -16.88
N LEU A 35 8.07 -11.19 -16.50
CA LEU A 35 7.23 -11.91 -17.45
C LEU A 35 6.21 -10.96 -18.09
N PRO A 36 6.07 -10.99 -19.44
CA PRO A 36 4.93 -10.35 -20.09
C PRO A 36 3.63 -10.81 -19.44
N GLN A 37 2.73 -9.89 -19.14
CA GLN A 37 1.46 -10.17 -18.47
C GLN A 37 0.33 -10.28 -19.51
N HIS A 38 -0.69 -11.07 -19.21
CA HIS A 38 -1.93 -11.22 -20.01
C HIS A 38 -1.70 -11.62 -21.47
N SER A 39 -0.58 -12.29 -21.78
CA SER A 39 -0.37 -12.87 -23.11
C SER A 39 -1.18 -14.15 -23.28
N THR A 40 -1.31 -14.64 -24.51
CA THR A 40 -2.04 -15.89 -24.76
C THR A 40 -1.29 -17.09 -24.19
N GLU A 41 -2.01 -18.13 -23.77
CA GLU A 41 -1.42 -19.37 -23.28
C GLU A 41 -0.42 -19.97 -24.29
N ALA A 42 -0.78 -20.00 -25.58
CA ALA A 42 0.08 -20.47 -26.65
C ALA A 42 1.42 -19.71 -26.68
N TRP A 43 1.39 -18.40 -26.49
CA TRP A 43 2.60 -17.57 -26.46
C TRP A 43 3.56 -18.01 -25.35
N TYR A 44 3.06 -18.30 -24.14
CA TYR A 44 3.91 -18.77 -23.04
C TYR A 44 4.46 -20.17 -23.28
N LEU A 45 3.67 -21.08 -23.85
CA LEU A 45 4.10 -22.44 -24.15
C LEU A 45 5.15 -22.48 -25.26
N GLU A 46 5.02 -21.62 -26.28
CA GLU A 46 6.00 -21.49 -27.37
C GLU A 46 7.27 -20.79 -26.90
N ARG A 47 7.16 -19.70 -26.14
CA ARG A 47 8.31 -18.91 -25.68
C ARG A 47 9.10 -19.60 -24.57
N TYR A 48 8.41 -20.33 -23.70
CA TYR A 48 9.00 -21.04 -22.56
C TYR A 48 8.61 -22.54 -22.57
N PRO A 49 9.13 -23.37 -23.49
CA PRO A 49 8.67 -24.76 -23.63
C PRO A 49 8.81 -25.62 -22.37
N ALA A 50 9.84 -25.37 -21.56
CA ALA A 50 10.05 -26.11 -20.31
C ALA A 50 9.17 -25.60 -19.15
N MET A 51 8.91 -24.29 -19.08
CA MET A 51 8.33 -23.63 -17.89
C MET A 51 6.92 -23.06 -18.12
N GLY A 52 6.43 -22.98 -19.37
CA GLY A 52 5.18 -22.32 -19.73
C GLY A 52 3.97 -22.90 -18.98
N LYS A 53 3.90 -24.24 -18.84
CA LYS A 53 2.86 -24.91 -18.04
C LYS A 53 2.90 -24.51 -16.56
N LEU A 54 4.10 -24.31 -16.01
CA LEU A 54 4.28 -23.89 -14.61
C LEU A 54 3.96 -22.40 -14.43
N ILE A 55 4.30 -21.56 -15.41
CA ILE A 55 3.93 -20.14 -15.44
C ILE A 55 2.41 -19.99 -15.36
N ILE A 56 1.68 -20.66 -16.26
CA ILE A 56 0.21 -20.61 -16.31
C ILE A 56 -0.39 -21.30 -15.09
N GLY A 57 0.14 -22.46 -14.69
CA GLY A 57 -0.36 -23.22 -13.54
C GLY A 57 -0.20 -22.50 -12.20
N LEU A 58 0.82 -21.63 -12.07
CA LEU A 58 0.99 -20.73 -10.92
C LEU A 58 0.38 -19.35 -11.13
N SER A 59 -0.33 -19.13 -12.24
CA SER A 59 -0.93 -17.85 -12.65
C SER A 59 0.06 -16.68 -12.67
N LEU A 60 1.31 -16.95 -13.05
CA LEU A 60 2.39 -15.95 -13.15
C LEU A 60 2.25 -15.06 -14.39
N ASP A 61 1.41 -15.47 -15.36
CA ASP A 61 0.96 -14.70 -16.52
C ASP A 61 0.00 -13.55 -16.14
N ALA A 62 -0.67 -13.66 -15.00
CA ALA A 62 -1.53 -12.62 -14.43
C ALA A 62 -1.20 -12.43 -12.94
N ALA A 63 0.06 -12.12 -12.66
CA ALA A 63 0.64 -12.23 -11.33
C ALA A 63 -0.10 -11.36 -10.28
N TYR A 64 -0.47 -10.13 -10.63
CA TYR A 64 -1.08 -9.19 -9.69
C TYR A 64 -2.55 -9.48 -9.37
N SER A 65 -3.24 -10.23 -10.23
CA SER A 65 -4.62 -10.70 -10.01
C SER A 65 -4.69 -12.19 -9.67
N SER A 66 -3.55 -12.87 -9.57
CA SER A 66 -3.46 -14.29 -9.28
C SER A 66 -4.05 -14.64 -7.91
N PRO A 67 -4.87 -15.71 -7.82
CA PRO A 67 -5.36 -16.21 -6.55
C PRO A 67 -4.23 -16.55 -5.56
N ILE A 68 -3.09 -17.05 -6.05
CA ILE A 68 -1.93 -17.37 -5.21
C ILE A 68 -1.37 -16.11 -4.56
N PHE A 69 -1.18 -15.06 -5.37
CA PHE A 69 -0.68 -13.78 -4.88
C PHE A 69 -1.63 -13.14 -3.86
N ILE A 70 -2.93 -13.17 -4.15
CA ILE A 70 -3.97 -12.66 -3.25
C ILE A 70 -3.98 -13.44 -1.93
N ILE A 71 -3.89 -14.78 -1.96
CA ILE A 71 -3.80 -15.60 -0.75
C ILE A 71 -2.55 -15.23 0.07
N LEU A 72 -1.39 -15.03 -0.58
CA LEU A 72 -0.17 -14.60 0.12
C LEU A 72 -0.36 -13.24 0.81
N LEU A 73 -1.00 -12.27 0.15
CA LEU A 73 -1.31 -10.96 0.74
C LEU A 73 -2.29 -11.07 1.91
N ILE A 74 -3.31 -11.92 1.81
CA ILE A 74 -4.26 -12.18 2.91
C ILE A 74 -3.53 -12.80 4.11
N LEU A 75 -2.70 -13.82 3.89
CA LEU A 75 -1.93 -14.46 4.95
C LEU A 75 -0.96 -13.48 5.62
N PHE A 76 -0.32 -12.61 4.83
CA PHE A 76 0.56 -11.58 5.35
C PHE A 76 -0.21 -10.52 6.16
N SER A 77 -1.39 -10.12 5.69
CA SER A 77 -2.29 -9.20 6.41
C SER A 77 -2.74 -9.78 7.75
N ILE A 78 -3.10 -11.07 7.79
CA ILE A 78 -3.45 -11.78 9.02
C ILE A 78 -2.25 -11.83 9.98
N ASN A 79 -1.05 -12.15 9.48
CA ASN A 79 0.18 -12.15 10.28
C ASN A 79 0.42 -10.78 10.91
N LEU A 80 0.37 -9.69 10.13
CA LEU A 80 0.55 -8.32 10.61
C LEU A 80 -0.50 -7.94 11.66
N ALA A 81 -1.77 -8.26 11.41
CA ALA A 81 -2.86 -7.99 12.33
C ALA A 81 -2.65 -8.72 13.67
N LEU A 82 -2.33 -10.01 13.65
CA LEU A 82 -2.08 -10.80 14.85
C LEU A 82 -0.85 -10.31 15.61
N CYS A 83 0.26 -10.03 14.92
CA CYS A 83 1.46 -9.43 15.51
C CYS A 83 1.11 -8.15 16.27
N THR A 84 0.33 -7.27 15.62
CA THR A 84 -0.10 -5.99 16.20
C THR A 84 -0.99 -6.19 17.41
N ILE A 85 -2.04 -7.02 17.32
CA ILE A 85 -2.98 -7.28 18.42
C ILE A 85 -2.25 -7.83 19.65
N LEU A 86 -1.34 -8.78 19.45
CA LEU A 86 -0.61 -9.42 20.53
C LEU A 86 0.43 -8.47 21.17
N SER A 87 1.08 -7.61 20.39
CA SER A 87 2.06 -6.65 20.91
C SER A 87 1.42 -5.42 21.53
N LEU A 88 0.24 -5.00 21.06
CA LEU A 88 -0.37 -3.70 21.38
C LEU A 88 -0.58 -3.50 22.88
N LYS A 89 -1.07 -4.52 23.60
CA LYS A 89 -1.24 -4.43 25.07
C LYS A 89 0.09 -4.15 25.79
N GLY A 90 1.16 -4.80 25.34
CA GLY A 90 2.51 -4.57 25.87
C GLY A 90 3.00 -3.17 25.54
N GLN A 91 2.82 -2.73 24.30
CA GLN A 91 3.23 -1.41 23.83
C GLN A 91 2.49 -0.28 24.58
N LEU A 92 1.17 -0.38 24.73
CA LEU A 92 0.36 0.58 25.49
C LEU A 92 0.77 0.65 26.97
N ARG A 93 1.19 -0.47 27.56
CA ARG A 93 1.74 -0.46 28.92
C ARG A 93 3.06 0.32 28.98
N GLN A 94 3.92 0.21 27.97
CA GLN A 94 5.22 0.90 27.92
C GLN A 94 5.09 2.43 27.70
N VAL A 95 4.01 2.87 27.07
CA VAL A 95 3.70 4.30 26.87
C VAL A 95 3.36 5.00 28.18
N LYS A 96 2.84 4.28 29.18
CA LYS A 96 2.44 4.88 30.47
C LYS A 96 3.62 5.59 31.15
N PRO A 97 3.42 6.79 31.72
CA PRO A 97 4.49 7.52 32.41
C PRO A 97 5.12 6.72 33.55
N THR A 98 4.33 5.89 34.23
CA THR A 98 4.74 5.04 35.36
C THR A 98 5.49 3.78 34.94
N PHE A 99 5.55 3.46 33.64
CA PHE A 99 6.27 2.28 33.18
C PHE A 99 7.77 2.58 33.06
N PHE A 100 8.57 1.77 33.74
CA PHE A 100 10.03 1.77 33.58
C PHE A 100 10.48 0.31 33.45
N PRO A 101 11.28 -0.04 32.44
CA PRO A 101 11.77 -1.39 32.28
C PRO A 101 12.62 -1.78 33.51
N ARG A 102 12.52 -3.04 33.95
CA ARG A 102 13.48 -3.59 34.92
C ARG A 102 14.80 -3.76 34.18
N PHE A 103 15.82 -3.01 34.57
CA PHE A 103 17.18 -3.19 34.07
C PHE A 103 17.73 -4.50 34.65
N LYS A 104 18.41 -5.30 33.83
CA LYS A 104 18.90 -6.63 34.21
C LYS A 104 20.37 -6.62 34.63
N GLU A 105 21.14 -5.60 34.25
CA GLU A 105 22.57 -5.45 34.59
C GLU A 105 23.04 -4.00 34.36
N GLU A 106 24.02 -3.58 35.17
CA GLU A 106 24.71 -2.28 35.27
C GLU A 106 23.93 -1.08 35.85
N GLU A 107 23.64 -1.14 37.16
CA GLU A 107 23.47 0.07 37.95
C GLU A 107 24.84 0.74 38.16
N TYR A 108 25.17 1.72 37.33
CA TYR A 108 26.25 2.66 37.64
C TYR A 108 25.80 3.53 38.81
N GLY A 109 26.28 3.21 40.01
CA GLY A 109 26.10 4.02 41.20
C GLY A 109 27.07 5.19 41.21
N PHE A 110 26.54 6.42 41.29
CA PHE A 110 27.34 7.61 41.51
C PHE A 110 27.01 8.15 42.91
N GLU A 111 28.01 8.21 43.79
CA GLU A 111 27.87 8.82 45.12
C GLU A 111 28.10 10.33 45.07
N GLY A 112 27.51 11.08 46.00
CA GLY A 112 27.70 12.53 46.13
C GLY A 112 27.01 13.38 45.06
N VAL A 113 26.08 12.81 44.29
CA VAL A 113 25.36 13.54 43.25
C VAL A 113 24.17 14.30 43.84
N ASP A 114 24.14 15.60 43.62
CA ASP A 114 23.02 16.48 43.97
C ASP A 114 21.79 16.18 43.10
N ALA A 115 20.71 15.74 43.75
CA ALA A 115 19.45 15.36 43.11
C ALA A 115 18.82 16.52 42.30
N ASP A 116 18.97 17.77 42.75
CA ASP A 116 18.40 18.93 42.06
C ASP A 116 19.18 19.30 40.80
N LYS A 117 20.50 19.07 40.78
CA LYS A 117 21.31 19.20 39.56
C LYS A 117 20.93 18.15 38.54
N VAL A 118 20.71 16.89 38.95
CA VAL A 118 20.25 15.81 38.07
C VAL A 118 18.89 16.14 37.49
N ARG A 119 17.94 16.57 38.32
CA ARG A 119 16.59 16.98 37.90
C ARG A 119 16.66 18.11 36.87
N SER A 120 17.47 19.14 37.13
CA SER A 120 17.63 20.28 36.23
C SER A 120 18.27 19.88 34.90
N TYR A 121 19.28 19.02 34.93
CA TYR A 121 19.91 18.47 33.73
C TYR A 121 18.90 17.68 32.88
N LEU A 122 18.12 16.79 33.49
CA LEU A 122 17.12 15.98 32.80
C LEU A 122 16.00 16.83 32.18
N LYS A 123 15.50 17.83 32.92
CA LYS A 123 14.50 18.79 32.40
C LYS A 123 15.06 19.60 31.23
N LYS A 124 16.31 20.10 31.33
CA LYS A 124 16.99 20.83 30.24
C LYS A 124 17.07 19.99 28.96
N HIS A 125 17.28 18.68 29.08
CA HIS A 125 17.33 17.75 27.94
C HIS A 125 15.97 17.19 27.52
N ARG A 126 14.86 17.77 28.02
CA ARG A 126 13.47 17.40 27.70
C ARG A 126 13.07 15.98 28.13
N TYR A 127 13.65 15.48 29.21
CA TYR A 127 13.15 14.26 29.84
C TYR A 127 11.89 14.56 30.64
N ARG A 128 10.95 13.62 30.65
CA ARG A 128 9.84 13.63 31.59
C ARG A 128 10.31 12.98 32.88
N VAL A 129 10.38 13.76 33.95
CA VAL A 129 10.85 13.36 35.28
C VAL A 129 9.64 13.09 36.17
N ILE A 130 9.65 11.97 36.89
CA ILE A 130 8.64 11.54 37.86
C ILE A 130 9.39 11.20 39.15
N GLU A 131 8.81 11.55 40.28
CA GLU A 131 9.38 11.28 41.60
C GLU A 131 8.32 10.59 42.43
N GLU A 132 8.63 9.37 42.87
CA GLU A 132 7.80 8.54 43.73
C GLU A 132 8.72 7.92 44.79
N ASP A 133 8.31 7.97 46.06
CA ASP A 133 9.01 7.35 47.19
C ASP A 133 10.51 7.70 47.32
N GLY A 134 10.87 8.95 47.01
CA GLY A 134 12.25 9.44 47.06
C GLY A 134 13.14 8.99 45.89
N VAL A 135 12.56 8.32 44.88
CA VAL A 135 13.27 7.87 43.67
C VAL A 135 12.89 8.74 42.48
N ILE A 136 13.89 9.40 41.88
CA ILE A 136 13.73 10.15 40.63
C ILE A 136 13.85 9.21 39.45
N ARG A 137 12.81 9.15 38.61
CA ARG A 137 12.79 8.34 37.39
C ARG A 137 12.53 9.26 36.19
N ALA A 138 13.31 9.09 35.12
CA ALA A 138 13.18 9.93 33.94
C ALA A 138 13.20 9.13 32.65
N ALA A 139 12.36 9.53 31.69
CA ALA A 139 12.28 8.88 30.39
C ALA A 139 11.93 9.87 29.27
N LYS A 140 12.32 9.53 28.05
CA LYS A 140 12.07 10.30 26.82
C LYS A 140 11.57 9.36 25.72
N HIS A 141 10.86 9.89 24.72
CA HIS A 141 10.42 9.16 23.51
C HIS A 141 9.54 7.91 23.72
N ARG A 142 8.68 7.90 24.75
CA ARG A 142 7.83 6.74 25.12
C ARG A 142 6.88 6.25 24.02
N TYR A 143 6.45 7.13 23.13
CA TYR A 143 5.52 6.78 22.04
C TYR A 143 6.19 6.00 20.90
N GLY A 144 7.53 5.96 20.81
CA GLY A 144 8.24 5.24 19.74
C GLY A 144 7.91 3.75 19.69
N VAL A 145 7.54 3.16 20.83
CA VAL A 145 7.13 1.76 20.95
C VAL A 145 5.84 1.44 20.14
N LEU A 146 5.01 2.45 19.84
CA LEU A 146 3.82 2.31 19.00
C LEU A 146 4.12 2.34 17.49
N GLY A 147 5.34 2.71 17.08
CA GLY A 147 5.70 2.90 15.67
C GLY A 147 5.36 1.66 14.83
N ALA A 148 5.72 0.47 15.29
CA ALA A 148 5.41 -0.78 14.59
C ALA A 148 3.89 -0.99 14.39
N ALA A 149 3.08 -0.68 15.40
CA ALA A 149 1.63 -0.83 15.31
C ALA A 149 1.02 0.15 14.30
N ILE A 150 1.52 1.39 14.26
CA ILE A 150 1.09 2.42 13.29
C ILE A 150 1.46 1.99 11.88
N THR A 151 2.71 1.53 11.66
CA THR A 151 3.16 1.06 10.34
C THR A 151 2.34 -0.13 9.85
N HIS A 152 2.09 -1.12 10.71
CA HIS A 152 1.27 -2.27 10.34
C HIS A 152 -0.16 -1.86 9.98
N LEU A 153 -0.77 -0.97 10.77
CA LEU A 153 -2.10 -0.46 10.48
C LEU A 153 -2.15 0.27 9.13
N GLY A 154 -1.14 1.10 8.83
CA GLY A 154 -1.02 1.78 7.54
C GLY A 154 -0.94 0.80 6.36
N ILE A 155 -0.14 -0.25 6.48
CA ILE A 155 -0.03 -1.30 5.44
C ILE A 155 -1.37 -2.05 5.26
N ILE A 156 -2.04 -2.41 6.35
CA ILE A 156 -3.34 -3.09 6.30
C ILE A 156 -4.40 -2.19 5.63
N ILE A 157 -4.44 -0.90 5.98
CA ILE A 157 -5.35 0.07 5.36
C ILE A 157 -5.06 0.19 3.87
N LEU A 158 -3.78 0.26 3.48
CA LEU A 158 -3.38 0.31 2.07
C LEU A 158 -3.86 -0.92 1.31
N PHE A 159 -3.68 -2.12 1.84
CA PHE A 159 -4.16 -3.35 1.20
C PHE A 159 -5.69 -3.43 1.11
N LEU A 160 -6.40 -3.03 2.16
CA LEU A 160 -7.87 -2.98 2.14
C LEU A 160 -8.38 -1.96 1.13
N GLY A 161 -7.77 -0.77 1.09
CA GLY A 161 -8.10 0.27 0.12
C GLY A 161 -7.86 -0.19 -1.32
N GLY A 162 -6.72 -0.84 -1.58
CA GLY A 162 -6.43 -1.45 -2.88
C GLY A 162 -7.45 -2.53 -3.27
N ALA A 163 -7.78 -3.45 -2.36
CA ALA A 163 -8.75 -4.51 -2.61
C ALA A 163 -10.15 -3.96 -2.92
N ILE A 164 -10.63 -3.00 -2.13
CA ILE A 164 -11.92 -2.32 -2.38
C ILE A 164 -11.86 -1.56 -3.71
N GLY A 165 -10.77 -0.84 -3.97
CA GLY A 165 -10.56 -0.13 -5.23
C GLY A 165 -10.65 -1.05 -6.44
N THR A 166 -9.97 -2.20 -6.42
CA THR A 166 -10.04 -3.18 -7.51
C THR A 166 -11.43 -3.80 -7.66
N MET A 167 -12.14 -4.08 -6.56
CA MET A 167 -13.49 -4.65 -6.62
C MET A 167 -14.56 -3.65 -7.07
N SER A 168 -14.33 -2.35 -6.87
CA SER A 168 -15.26 -1.29 -7.24
C SER A 168 -14.91 -0.57 -8.55
N SER A 169 -13.71 -0.80 -9.10
CA SER A 169 -13.29 -0.21 -10.37
C SER A 169 -13.93 -0.94 -11.55
N SER A 170 -14.35 -0.17 -12.55
CA SER A 170 -14.75 -0.69 -13.86
C SER A 170 -13.98 0.08 -14.93
N GLU A 171 -13.27 -0.64 -15.79
CA GLU A 171 -12.53 -0.07 -16.90
C GLU A 171 -13.16 -0.54 -18.22
N GLU A 172 -13.36 0.40 -19.14
CA GLU A 172 -13.85 0.13 -20.49
C GLU A 172 -12.95 0.84 -21.49
N MET A 173 -12.52 0.11 -22.51
CA MET A 173 -11.74 0.68 -23.60
C MET A 173 -12.66 1.02 -24.76
N ILE A 174 -12.74 2.31 -25.08
CA ILE A 174 -13.44 2.78 -26.27
C ILE A 174 -12.42 3.22 -27.32
N THR A 175 -12.66 2.86 -28.58
CA THR A 175 -11.85 3.32 -29.71
C THR A 175 -12.64 4.34 -30.51
N LEU A 176 -12.20 5.59 -30.48
CA LEU A 176 -12.80 6.69 -31.23
C LEU A 176 -11.82 7.20 -32.29
N LEU A 177 -12.35 7.51 -33.46
CA LEU A 177 -11.66 8.27 -34.50
C LEU A 177 -12.24 9.70 -34.51
N PRO A 178 -11.47 10.72 -34.97
CA PRO A 178 -12.00 12.07 -35.10
C PRO A 178 -13.32 12.10 -35.89
N GLY A 179 -14.32 12.79 -35.34
CA GLY A 179 -15.70 12.84 -35.82
C GLY A 179 -16.62 11.72 -35.31
N ASN A 180 -16.08 10.67 -34.67
CA ASN A 180 -16.90 9.63 -34.07
C ASN A 180 -17.37 10.02 -32.66
N GLN A 181 -18.52 9.48 -32.27
CA GLN A 181 -19.12 9.66 -30.97
C GLN A 181 -19.42 8.32 -30.28
N HIS A 182 -19.38 8.31 -28.95
CA HIS A 182 -19.77 7.19 -28.11
C HIS A 182 -20.78 7.65 -27.05
N ARG A 183 -21.85 6.87 -26.87
CA ARG A 183 -22.95 7.19 -25.98
C ARG A 183 -22.83 6.40 -24.67
N PHE A 184 -22.75 7.10 -23.55
CA PHE A 184 -22.72 6.51 -22.21
C PHE A 184 -24.12 6.45 -21.62
N GLU A 185 -24.88 5.40 -21.95
CA GLU A 185 -26.30 5.30 -21.57
C GLU A 185 -26.54 5.33 -20.06
N LYS A 186 -25.63 4.77 -19.25
CA LYS A 186 -25.77 4.78 -17.79
C LYS A 186 -25.53 6.15 -17.17
N GLN A 187 -24.71 6.98 -17.80
CA GLN A 187 -24.31 8.30 -17.28
C GLN A 187 -25.03 9.45 -17.99
N GLY A 188 -25.79 9.18 -19.06
CA GLY A 188 -26.67 10.15 -19.72
C GLY A 188 -25.93 11.21 -20.53
N PHE A 189 -24.83 10.85 -21.21
CA PHE A 189 -24.10 11.78 -22.07
C PHE A 189 -23.49 11.11 -23.29
N THR A 190 -23.20 11.91 -24.31
CA THR A 190 -22.48 11.51 -25.52
C THR A 190 -21.12 12.19 -25.55
N LEU A 191 -20.06 11.40 -25.74
CA LEU A 191 -18.70 11.89 -25.94
C LEU A 191 -18.35 11.84 -27.44
N THR A 192 -17.89 12.94 -27.98
CA THR A 192 -17.38 13.06 -29.36
C THR A 192 -15.89 13.38 -29.32
N LEU A 193 -15.12 12.69 -30.16
CA LEU A 193 -13.73 13.07 -30.42
C LEU A 193 -13.72 14.03 -31.60
N ASP A 194 -13.44 15.31 -31.38
CA ASP A 194 -13.48 16.33 -32.42
C ASP A 194 -12.21 16.30 -33.28
N ASP A 195 -11.04 16.27 -32.63
CA ASP A 195 -9.76 16.20 -33.31
C ASP A 195 -8.72 15.43 -32.47
N PHE A 196 -7.73 14.87 -33.16
CA PHE A 196 -6.58 14.21 -32.54
C PHE A 196 -5.30 14.70 -33.20
N ARG A 197 -4.38 15.23 -32.39
CA ARG A 197 -3.14 15.84 -32.88
C ARG A 197 -1.93 15.45 -32.05
N MET A 198 -0.81 15.31 -32.73
CA MET A 198 0.48 14.94 -32.15
C MET A 198 1.44 16.13 -32.23
N THR A 199 2.25 16.29 -31.19
CA THR A 199 3.41 17.20 -31.23
C THR A 199 4.69 16.39 -31.19
N PHE A 200 5.74 16.93 -31.81
CA PHE A 200 7.02 16.25 -31.97
C PHE A 200 8.14 17.11 -31.38
N GLU A 201 9.13 16.45 -30.78
CA GLU A 201 10.40 17.07 -30.44
C GLU A 201 11.24 17.37 -31.70
N PRO A 202 12.25 18.24 -31.64
CA PRO A 202 13.11 18.56 -32.80
C PRO A 202 13.81 17.33 -33.41
N ASN A 203 14.00 16.27 -32.64
CA ASN A 203 14.58 15.00 -33.10
C ASN A 203 13.55 14.07 -33.77
N GLY A 204 12.30 14.50 -33.94
CA GLY A 204 11.21 13.72 -34.54
C GLY A 204 10.52 12.73 -33.59
N ALA A 205 10.95 12.63 -32.33
CA ALA A 205 10.24 11.82 -31.34
C ALA A 205 8.89 12.45 -30.97
N VAL A 206 7.87 11.63 -30.73
CA VAL A 206 6.58 12.14 -30.26
C VAL A 206 6.75 12.75 -28.88
N LYS A 207 6.30 13.99 -28.75
CA LYS A 207 6.32 14.74 -27.50
C LYS A 207 5.04 14.56 -26.70
N GLN A 208 3.89 14.69 -27.35
CA GLN A 208 2.59 14.68 -26.69
C GLN A 208 1.47 14.36 -27.69
N TYR A 209 0.44 13.69 -27.18
CA TYR A 209 -0.82 13.45 -27.88
C TYR A 209 -1.91 14.33 -27.28
N TYR A 210 -2.71 14.97 -28.12
CA TYR A 210 -3.83 15.80 -27.71
C TYR A 210 -5.10 15.25 -28.36
N SER A 211 -6.16 15.16 -27.57
CA SER A 211 -7.51 14.86 -28.04
C SER A 211 -8.42 16.01 -27.64
N ASP A 212 -9.04 16.63 -28.63
CA ASP A 212 -10.08 17.64 -28.43
C ASP A 212 -11.41 16.90 -28.37
N VAL A 213 -12.09 16.96 -27.22
CA VAL A 213 -13.34 16.21 -26.99
C VAL A 213 -14.47 17.16 -26.63
N THR A 214 -15.67 16.80 -27.10
CA THR A 214 -16.92 17.47 -26.74
C THR A 214 -17.87 16.46 -26.11
N VAL A 215 -18.43 16.83 -24.96
CA VAL A 215 -19.48 16.10 -24.28
C VAL A 215 -20.80 16.85 -24.42
N VAL A 216 -21.86 16.10 -24.71
CA VAL A 216 -23.25 16.59 -24.71
C VAL A 216 -24.04 15.74 -23.71
N ASP A 217 -24.49 16.37 -22.63
CA ASP A 217 -25.39 15.77 -21.63
C ASP A 217 -26.83 15.74 -22.15
N ASP A 218 -27.67 14.88 -21.56
CA ASP A 218 -29.09 14.72 -21.94
C ASP A 218 -29.95 15.96 -21.72
N ASP A 219 -29.52 16.84 -20.81
CA ASP A 219 -30.16 18.13 -20.60
C ASP A 219 -29.78 19.20 -21.65
N GLY A 220 -28.90 18.83 -22.60
CA GLY A 220 -28.39 19.70 -23.66
C GLY A 220 -27.15 20.49 -23.26
N THR A 221 -26.63 20.33 -22.04
CA THR A 221 -25.36 20.96 -21.63
C THR A 221 -24.22 20.43 -22.48
N THR A 222 -23.41 21.33 -23.02
CA THR A 222 -22.25 20.98 -23.86
C THR A 222 -20.97 21.47 -23.21
N LEU A 223 -19.97 20.61 -23.13
CA LEU A 223 -18.64 20.92 -22.61
C LEU A 223 -17.59 20.45 -23.61
N SER A 224 -16.69 21.34 -24.03
CA SER A 224 -15.55 21.01 -24.88
C SER A 224 -14.24 21.22 -24.11
N GLU A 225 -13.38 20.21 -24.09
CA GLU A 225 -12.08 20.27 -23.43
C GLU A 225 -11.00 19.50 -24.21
N THR A 226 -9.76 19.99 -24.17
CA THR A 226 -8.60 19.25 -24.66
C THR A 226 -7.99 18.40 -23.53
N MET A 227 -7.90 17.09 -23.74
CA MET A 227 -7.14 16.15 -22.90
C MET A 227 -5.79 15.77 -23.54
N TRP A 228 -4.83 15.34 -22.71
CA TRP A 228 -3.53 14.83 -23.15
C TRP A 228 -2.93 13.87 -22.11
N VAL A 229 -1.79 13.22 -22.41
CA VAL A 229 -1.14 12.28 -21.48
C VAL A 229 -0.82 12.97 -20.15
N ASN A 230 -1.35 12.43 -19.04
CA ASN A 230 -1.32 12.96 -17.67
C ASN A 230 -2.25 14.15 -17.36
N LYS A 231 -3.11 14.58 -18.28
CA LYS A 231 -4.25 15.44 -17.99
C LYS A 231 -5.56 14.78 -18.45
N PRO A 232 -6.09 13.83 -17.65
CA PRO A 232 -7.36 13.17 -17.95
C PRO A 232 -8.54 14.13 -17.85
N PHE A 233 -9.55 13.88 -18.66
CA PHE A 233 -10.84 14.57 -18.60
C PHE A 233 -11.78 13.79 -17.67
N HIS A 234 -12.60 14.48 -16.87
CA HIS A 234 -13.52 13.85 -15.96
C HIS A 234 -14.93 14.38 -16.17
N HIS A 235 -15.90 13.49 -16.35
CA HIS A 235 -17.30 13.87 -16.54
C HIS A 235 -18.25 12.81 -15.99
N ASN A 236 -19.30 13.23 -15.30
CA ASN A 236 -20.33 12.37 -14.67
C ASN A 236 -19.78 11.12 -13.95
N GLY A 237 -18.68 11.29 -13.21
CA GLY A 237 -18.05 10.23 -12.41
C GLY A 237 -17.14 9.27 -13.20
N LEU A 238 -16.94 9.49 -14.50
CA LEU A 238 -15.98 8.77 -15.34
C LEU A 238 -14.72 9.60 -15.53
N GLY A 239 -13.56 8.93 -15.50
CA GLY A 239 -12.27 9.50 -15.88
C GLY A 239 -11.84 8.95 -17.23
N PHE A 240 -11.55 9.84 -18.16
CA PHE A 240 -11.13 9.51 -19.52
C PHE A 240 -9.62 9.67 -19.64
N TYR A 241 -8.97 8.56 -19.96
CA TYR A 241 -7.52 8.47 -20.12
C TYR A 241 -7.20 8.11 -21.56
N GLN A 242 -6.13 8.72 -22.06
CA GLN A 242 -5.58 8.40 -23.37
C GLN A 242 -4.60 7.23 -23.23
N ALA A 243 -4.79 6.18 -24.03
CA ALA A 243 -3.97 4.98 -24.06
C ALA A 243 -3.42 4.73 -25.47
#